data_AF-A0A7V9AX06-F1
#
_entry.id   AF-A0A7V9AX06-F1
#
_cell.length_a   1.000
_cell.length_b   1.000
_cell.length_c   1.000
_cell.angle_alpha   90.00
_cell.angle_beta   90.00
_cell.angle_gamma   90.00
#
_symmetry.space_group_name_H-M   'P 1'
#
loop_
_entity.id
_entity.type
_entity.pdbx_description
1 polymer ?
#
loop_
_entity_poly.entity_id
_entity_poly.type
_entity_poly.pdbx_seq_one_letter_code
_entity_poly.pdbx_strand_id
1 'polypeptide(L)'
;MKNHISIASVMILGAAIITASTPTEQYAAKASRDVPTFTKDVAPILYKNCATCHRPGEIAPMSLLTYAEARPWAKSIRDEVAEATMPPWHADPKHGKFTNDRSLAAADK
;
A
#
# COMPACT_ATOMS: atom_id res chain seq x y z
N MET A 1 -45.96 8.51 -71.68
CA MET A 1 -46.95 8.05 -70.67
C MET A 1 -46.34 6.87 -69.93
N LYS A 2 -46.44 6.90 -68.59
CA LYS A 2 -46.22 5.79 -67.63
C LYS A 2 -44.77 5.49 -67.21
N ASN A 3 -44.43 6.03 -66.03
CA ASN A 3 -43.45 5.51 -65.08
C ASN A 3 -43.56 3.99 -64.94
N HIS A 4 -42.45 3.27 -64.80
CA HIS A 4 -42.30 2.20 -63.82
C HIS A 4 -40.83 2.07 -63.37
N ILE A 5 -40.71 1.81 -62.08
CA ILE A 5 -39.53 1.65 -61.22
C ILE A 5 -38.75 0.38 -61.58
N SER A 6 -37.42 0.36 -61.46
CA SER A 6 -36.70 -0.77 -60.86
C SER A 6 -35.28 -0.40 -60.45
N ILE A 7 -35.04 -0.61 -59.17
CA ILE A 7 -33.83 -0.37 -58.40
C ILE A 7 -32.91 -1.55 -58.68
N ALA A 8 -31.72 -1.32 -59.25
CA ALA A 8 -30.69 -2.33 -59.39
C ALA A 8 -29.47 -1.89 -58.58
N SER A 9 -29.38 -2.47 -57.39
CA SER A 9 -28.28 -2.39 -56.44
C SER A 9 -26.95 -2.70 -57.10
N VAL A 10 -26.05 -1.71 -57.18
CA VAL A 10 -24.64 -1.95 -57.47
C VAL A 10 -23.90 -1.91 -56.13
N MET A 11 -23.49 -3.10 -55.70
CA MET A 11 -22.70 -3.33 -54.49
C MET A 11 -21.37 -2.58 -54.59
N ILE A 12 -21.20 -1.58 -53.73
CA ILE A 12 -19.91 -0.93 -53.52
C ILE A 12 -19.05 -1.92 -52.72
N LEU A 13 -18.05 -2.52 -53.38
CA LEU A 13 -16.97 -3.24 -52.71
C LEU A 13 -16.14 -2.23 -51.91
N GLY A 14 -16.57 -1.95 -50.68
CA GLY A 14 -15.79 -1.19 -49.70
C GLY A 14 -14.70 -2.08 -49.13
N ALA A 15 -13.44 -1.81 -49.49
CA ALA A 15 -12.30 -2.40 -48.79
C ALA A 15 -12.27 -1.84 -47.35
N ALA A 16 -12.82 -2.60 -46.40
CA ALA A 16 -12.73 -2.30 -44.99
C ALA A 16 -11.28 -2.54 -44.53
N ILE A 17 -10.49 -1.46 -44.48
CA ILE A 17 -9.21 -1.46 -43.76
C ILE A 17 -9.58 -1.47 -42.29
N ILE A 18 -9.68 -2.66 -41.70
CA ILE A 18 -9.79 -2.83 -40.26
C ILE A 18 -8.39 -2.53 -39.70
N THR A 19 -8.08 -1.26 -39.46
CA THR A 19 -6.95 -0.91 -38.60
C THR A 19 -7.32 -1.35 -37.19
N ALA A 20 -6.80 -2.49 -36.76
CA ALA A 20 -6.86 -2.91 -35.37
C ALA A 20 -6.11 -1.86 -34.53
N SER A 21 -6.85 -0.91 -33.97
CA SER A 21 -6.36 -0.03 -32.92
C SER A 21 -6.17 -0.90 -31.67
N THR A 22 -4.93 -1.29 -31.42
CA THR A 22 -4.52 -1.85 -30.13
C THR A 22 -4.83 -0.82 -29.05
N PRO A 23 -5.55 -1.18 -27.96
CA PRO A 23 -5.75 -0.26 -26.85
C PRO A 23 -4.46 -0.24 -26.02
N THR A 24 -3.44 0.47 -26.49
CA THR A 24 -2.20 0.68 -25.72
C THR A 24 -2.27 1.87 -24.76
N GLU A 25 -3.42 2.56 -24.70
CA GLU A 25 -3.61 3.79 -23.90
C GLU A 25 -4.62 3.63 -22.75
N GLN A 26 -4.65 2.47 -22.09
CA GLN A 26 -5.36 2.32 -20.80
C GLN A 26 -4.55 1.52 -19.78
N TYR A 27 -3.27 1.87 -19.62
CA TYR A 27 -2.46 1.42 -18.48
C TYR A 27 -1.83 2.58 -17.68
N ALA A 28 -2.19 3.84 -17.98
CA ALA A 28 -1.61 5.02 -17.33
C ALA A 28 -2.43 5.58 -16.16
N ALA A 29 -3.30 4.79 -15.52
CA ALA A 29 -4.03 5.23 -14.34
C ALA A 29 -4.33 4.09 -13.37
N LYS A 30 -3.29 3.39 -12.90
CA LYS A 30 -3.40 2.58 -11.68
C LYS A 30 -2.47 3.14 -10.62
N ALA A 31 -3.00 4.12 -9.90
CA ALA A 31 -2.55 4.64 -8.61
C ALA A 31 -1.02 4.75 -8.44
N SER A 32 -0.51 5.98 -8.56
CA SER A 32 0.55 6.43 -7.67
C SER A 32 0.10 6.13 -6.24
N ARG A 33 0.45 4.96 -5.70
CA ARG A 33 0.45 4.80 -4.25
C ARG A 33 1.59 5.69 -3.81
N ASP A 34 1.26 6.77 -3.12
CA ASP A 34 2.26 7.64 -2.51
C ASP A 34 3.27 6.74 -1.78
N VAL A 35 4.52 6.77 -2.21
CA VAL A 35 5.58 6.00 -1.56
C VAL A 35 5.70 6.54 -0.14
N PRO A 36 5.55 5.69 0.89
CA PRO A 36 5.64 6.14 2.27
C PRO A 36 6.98 6.83 2.53
N THR A 37 6.91 7.97 3.19
CA THR A 37 8.09 8.72 3.63
C THR A 37 8.27 8.55 5.12
N PHE A 38 9.53 8.61 5.58
CA PHE A 38 9.82 8.40 6.99
C PHE A 38 9.06 9.40 7.87
N THR A 39 9.16 10.70 7.57
CA THR A 39 8.60 11.74 8.43
C THR A 39 7.07 11.73 8.45
N LYS A 40 6.41 11.56 7.30
CA LYS A 40 4.95 11.62 7.22
C LYS A 40 4.28 10.34 7.72
N ASP A 41 4.81 9.19 7.32
CA ASP A 41 4.07 7.93 7.41
C ASP A 41 4.66 6.98 8.46
N VAL A 42 5.98 6.98 8.67
CA VAL A 42 6.65 6.01 9.56
C VAL A 42 6.89 6.57 10.97
N ALA A 43 7.42 7.77 11.08
CA ALA A 43 7.79 8.39 12.36
C ALA A 43 6.61 8.49 13.34
N PRO A 44 5.37 8.85 12.92
CA PRO A 44 4.23 8.86 13.82
C PRO A 44 3.93 7.50 14.44
N ILE A 45 4.06 6.41 13.66
CA ILE A 45 3.84 5.04 14.13
C ILE A 45 4.92 4.66 15.15
N LEU A 46 6.19 4.92 14.82
CA LEU A 46 7.31 4.63 15.73
C LEU A 46 7.21 5.42 17.04
N TYR A 47 6.80 6.69 16.99
CA TYR A 47 6.63 7.50 18.19
C TYR A 47 5.48 7.06 19.07
N LYS A 48 4.35 6.67 18.45
CA LYS A 48 3.18 6.18 19.17
C LYS A 48 3.46 4.85 19.87
N ASN A 49 4.11 3.93 19.19
CA ASN A 49 4.16 2.52 19.61
C ASN A 49 5.53 2.05 20.12
N CYS A 50 6.64 2.61 19.64
CA CYS A 50 7.98 2.05 19.83
C CYS A 50 8.91 2.95 20.66
N ALA A 51 8.83 4.27 20.48
CA ALA A 51 9.81 5.22 21.01
C ALA A 51 9.85 5.29 22.55
N THR A 52 8.81 4.83 23.25
CA THR A 52 8.85 4.73 24.71
C THR A 52 10.00 3.83 25.19
N CYS A 53 10.28 2.74 24.47
CA CYS A 53 11.37 1.82 24.81
C CYS A 53 12.60 2.05 23.92
N HIS A 54 12.39 2.48 22.67
CA HIS A 54 13.42 2.65 21.63
C HIS A 54 13.91 4.09 21.53
N ARG A 55 14.38 4.64 22.66
CA ARG A 55 15.00 5.96 22.75
C ARG A 55 16.24 5.88 23.64
N PRO A 56 17.20 6.82 23.50
CA PRO A 56 18.41 6.81 24.31
C PRO A 56 18.12 6.76 25.82
N GLY A 57 18.81 5.86 26.53
CA GLY A 57 18.68 5.69 27.98
C GLY A 57 17.54 4.78 28.44
N GLU A 58 16.77 4.20 27.52
CA GLU A 58 15.71 3.24 27.84
C GLU A 58 16.15 1.79 27.58
N ILE A 59 15.22 0.85 27.79
CA ILE A 59 15.49 -0.59 27.80
C ILE A 59 15.87 -1.19 26.43
N ALA A 60 15.45 -0.59 25.31
CA ALA A 60 15.72 -1.18 24.00
C ALA A 60 17.12 -0.75 23.47
N PRO A 61 17.85 -1.63 22.77
CA PRO A 61 19.28 -1.45 22.47
C PRO A 61 19.61 -0.41 21.38
N MET A 62 18.61 0.24 20.79
CA MET A 62 18.76 1.23 19.73
C MET A 62 17.66 2.31 19.80
N SER A 63 17.98 3.46 19.22
CA SER A 63 17.03 4.55 19.01
C SER A 63 16.26 4.33 17.72
N LEU A 64 14.96 4.66 17.74
CA LEU A 64 14.12 4.75 16.54
C LEU A 64 13.65 6.18 16.28
N LEU A 65 14.31 7.17 16.88
CA LEU A 65 13.83 8.55 16.84
C LEU A 65 14.10 9.26 15.52
N THR A 66 15.19 8.92 14.85
CA THR A 66 15.55 9.51 13.56
C THR A 66 15.56 8.46 12.45
N TYR A 67 15.41 8.92 11.20
CA TYR A 67 15.53 8.03 10.04
C TYR A 67 16.88 7.31 10.01
N ALA A 68 17.98 8.02 10.31
CA ALA A 68 19.33 7.46 10.27
C ALA A 68 19.50 6.32 11.29
N GLU A 69 18.89 6.46 12.46
CA GLU A 69 18.94 5.43 13.52
C GLU A 69 17.99 4.26 13.24
N ALA A 70 16.78 4.53 12.71
CA ALA A 70 15.77 3.51 12.44
C ALA A 70 16.07 2.68 11.18
N ARG A 71 16.64 3.30 10.13
CA ARG A 71 16.81 2.67 8.81
C ARG A 71 17.61 1.35 8.82
N PRO A 72 18.72 1.21 9.56
CA PRO A 72 19.46 -0.05 9.65
C PRO A 72 18.62 -1.23 10.17
N TRP A 73 17.61 -0.93 11.00
CA TRP A 73 16.77 -1.93 11.66
C TRP A 73 15.47 -2.22 10.91
N ALA A 74 15.19 -1.57 9.78
CA ALA A 74 13.91 -1.69 9.08
C ALA A 74 13.53 -3.14 8.74
N LYS A 75 14.52 -3.98 8.41
CA LYS A 75 14.29 -5.42 8.18
C LYS A 75 13.86 -6.14 9.46
N SER A 76 14.57 -5.94 10.56
CA SER A 76 14.27 -6.55 11.85
C SER A 76 12.95 -6.06 12.41
N ILE A 77 12.66 -4.76 12.34
CA ILE A 77 11.39 -4.19 12.80
C ILE A 77 10.21 -4.88 12.13
N ARG A 78 10.24 -5.04 10.80
CA ARG A 78 9.19 -5.76 10.07
C ARG A 78 9.06 -7.20 10.56
N ASP A 79 10.17 -7.91 10.70
CA ASP A 79 10.16 -9.33 11.06
C ASP A 79 9.62 -9.52 12.50
N GLU A 80 10.04 -8.68 13.47
CA GLU A 80 9.55 -8.73 14.86
C GLU A 80 8.08 -8.30 15.00
N VAL A 81 7.60 -7.36 14.18
CA VAL A 81 6.20 -6.94 14.15
C VAL A 81 5.31 -8.02 13.52
N ALA A 82 5.81 -8.68 12.47
CA ALA A 82 5.11 -9.76 11.79
C ALA A 82 4.89 -10.97 12.73
N GLU A 83 5.93 -11.34 13.48
CA GLU A 83 5.87 -12.41 14.49
C GLU A 83 5.19 -11.97 15.80
N ALA A 84 4.80 -10.70 15.91
CA ALA A 84 4.19 -10.11 17.10
C ALA A 84 5.05 -10.23 18.38
N THR A 85 6.37 -10.41 18.23
CA THR A 85 7.33 -10.31 19.33
C THR A 85 7.43 -8.87 19.84
N MET A 86 7.28 -7.90 18.92
CA MET A 86 7.32 -6.47 19.21
C MET A 86 6.01 -5.79 18.80
N PRO A 87 5.53 -4.82 19.60
CA PRO A 87 6.00 -4.44 20.93
C PRO A 87 5.79 -5.59 21.94
N PRO A 88 6.70 -5.74 22.92
CA PRO A 88 6.70 -6.92 23.79
C PRO A 88 5.48 -6.86 24.70
N TRP A 89 4.57 -7.81 24.54
CA TRP A 89 3.39 -7.94 25.38
C TRP A 89 3.37 -9.31 26.05
N HIS A 90 3.54 -9.33 27.36
CA HIS A 90 3.71 -10.57 28.13
C HIS A 90 2.41 -11.06 28.77
N ALA A 91 1.34 -10.26 28.74
CA ALA A 91 0.07 -10.64 29.33
C ALA A 91 -0.80 -11.37 28.30
N ASP A 92 -1.38 -12.50 28.70
CA ASP A 92 -2.28 -13.25 27.81
C ASP A 92 -3.62 -12.48 27.68
N PRO A 93 -4.00 -12.05 26.46
CA PRO A 93 -5.24 -11.31 26.23
C PRO A 93 -6.51 -12.11 26.58
N LYS A 94 -6.42 -13.45 26.71
CA LYS A 94 -7.54 -14.29 27.16
C LYS A 94 -7.92 -14.06 28.62
N HIS A 95 -7.02 -13.48 29.42
CA HIS A 95 -7.21 -13.33 30.88
C HIS A 95 -7.62 -11.92 31.31
N GLY A 96 -7.83 -10.99 30.37
CA GLY A 96 -8.36 -9.66 30.66
C GLY A 96 -7.84 -8.57 29.72
N LYS A 97 -8.34 -7.35 29.92
CA LYS A 97 -7.79 -6.14 29.30
C LYS A 97 -6.92 -5.41 30.32
N PHE A 98 -5.69 -5.13 29.93
CA PHE A 98 -4.71 -4.51 30.82
C PHE A 98 -4.53 -3.04 30.44
N THR A 99 -4.37 -2.17 31.44
CA THR A 99 -4.24 -0.73 31.24
C THR A 99 -2.93 -0.34 30.54
N ASN A 100 -1.92 -1.20 30.62
CA ASN A 100 -0.60 -1.02 30.01
C ASN A 100 -0.42 -1.85 28.72
N ASP A 101 -1.50 -2.38 28.13
CA ASP A 101 -1.45 -3.12 26.87
C ASP A 101 -0.82 -2.28 25.77
N ARG A 102 0.32 -2.77 25.27
CA ARG A 102 1.09 -2.13 24.21
C ARG A 102 0.95 -2.84 22.88
N SER A 103 0.10 -3.86 22.77
CA SER A 103 -0.12 -4.61 21.53
C SER A 103 -0.41 -3.69 20.35
N LEU A 104 0.14 -4.06 19.19
CA LEU A 104 0.08 -3.23 17.99
C LEU A 104 -1.23 -3.44 17.24
N ALA A 105 -1.95 -2.35 16.99
CA ALA A 105 -3.14 -2.36 16.16
C ALA A 105 -2.77 -2.74 14.71
N ALA A 106 -3.67 -3.42 13.99
CA ALA A 106 -3.41 -3.87 12.62
C ALA A 106 -3.10 -2.73 11.64
N ALA A 107 -3.62 -1.52 11.88
CA ALA A 107 -3.33 -0.34 11.07
C ALA A 107 -1.91 0.23 11.25
N ASP A 108 -1.25 -0.14 12.34
CA ASP A 108 0.09 0.33 12.70
C ASP A 108 1.18 -0.73 12.43
N LYS A 109 0.81 -1.89 11.85
CA LYS A 109 1.72 -2.95 11.39
C LYS A 109 2.18 -2.69 9.96
#